data_AF-A0A423NZW2-F1
#
_entry.id   AF-A0A423NZW2-F1
#
_cell.length_a   1.000
_cell.length_b   1.000
_cell.length_c   1.000
_cell.angle_alpha   90.00
_cell.angle_beta   90.00
_cell.angle_gamma   90.00
#
_symmetry.space_group_name_H-M   'P 1'
#
loop_
_entity.id
_entity.type
_entity.pdbx_description
1 polymer ?
#
loop_
_entity_poly.entity_id
_entity_poly.type
_entity_poly.pdbx_seq_one_letter_code
_entity_poly.pdbx_strand_id
1 'polypeptide(L)'
;MKLVGMMGSPYVRRVAVSMRLMGLEHEHRQISVFRDTDEFRTINSVVKAPTLICENGEMIMDSSMILDYLESRVAPDRSLMPKDSAEHQKVLSLIGLGLAVCEKAVQLEYEYNKPVAYHYEPWQTRVTEQLHAALALLEKAAASANPWLATAQLSQADVTVAAAWRFTQFRVSHLVEVQRYTALAAYADQVEKLPEFVATPLK
;
A
#
# COMPACT_ATOMS: atom_id res chain seq x y z
N MET A 1 6.99 -14.70 -12.00
CA MET A 1 5.59 -14.44 -11.56
C MET A 1 4.98 -13.28 -12.34
N LYS A 2 3.65 -13.10 -12.32
CA LYS A 2 2.98 -11.92 -12.92
C LYS A 2 2.14 -11.18 -11.89
N LEU A 3 2.41 -9.89 -11.70
CA LEU A 3 1.58 -9.00 -10.88
C LEU A 3 0.55 -8.31 -11.77
N VAL A 4 -0.71 -8.31 -11.37
CA VAL A 4 -1.82 -7.73 -12.14
C VAL A 4 -2.51 -6.64 -11.32
N GLY A 5 -2.61 -5.44 -11.90
CA GLY A 5 -3.27 -4.28 -11.30
C GLY A 5 -2.57 -2.96 -11.64
N MET A 6 -3.27 -1.84 -11.46
CA MET A 6 -2.74 -0.50 -11.72
C MET A 6 -1.89 0.03 -10.57
N MET A 7 -0.81 0.77 -10.85
CA MET A 7 0.03 1.41 -9.82
C MET A 7 -0.72 2.47 -9.00
N GLY A 8 -1.79 3.05 -9.54
CA GLY A 8 -2.69 3.94 -8.80
C GLY A 8 -3.39 3.28 -7.60
N SER A 9 -3.33 1.95 -7.44
CA SER A 9 -3.78 1.26 -6.23
C SER A 9 -2.63 1.14 -5.21
N PRO A 10 -2.84 1.54 -3.94
CA PRO A 10 -1.80 1.42 -2.93
C PRO A 10 -1.50 -0.04 -2.59
N TYR A 11 -2.49 -0.93 -2.74
CA TYR A 11 -2.35 -2.36 -2.52
C TYR A 11 -1.49 -3.02 -3.60
N VAL A 12 -1.64 -2.60 -4.86
CA VAL A 12 -0.77 -3.06 -5.96
C VAL A 12 0.63 -2.51 -5.78
N ARG A 13 0.75 -1.21 -5.50
CA ARG A 13 2.03 -0.53 -5.42
C ARG A 13 2.91 -1.07 -4.29
N ARG A 14 2.34 -1.36 -3.11
CA ARG A 14 3.11 -1.98 -2.03
C ARG A 14 3.66 -3.36 -2.40
N VAL A 15 2.93 -4.16 -3.18
CA VAL A 15 3.41 -5.47 -3.65
C VAL A 15 4.55 -5.27 -4.66
N ALA A 16 4.36 -4.40 -5.64
CA ALA A 16 5.36 -4.16 -6.68
C ALA A 16 6.69 -3.64 -6.10
N VAL A 17 6.62 -2.68 -5.18
CA VAL A 17 7.81 -2.17 -4.47
C VAL A 17 8.49 -3.28 -3.68
N SER A 18 7.74 -4.05 -2.89
CA SER A 18 8.31 -5.15 -2.10
C SER A 18 8.97 -6.20 -2.97
N MET A 19 8.36 -6.59 -4.09
CA MET A 19 8.98 -7.54 -5.04
C MET A 19 10.33 -7.03 -5.55
N ARG A 20 10.47 -5.72 -5.80
CA ARG A 20 11.74 -5.13 -6.22
C ARG A 20 12.78 -5.12 -5.10
N LEU A 21 12.40 -4.73 -3.89
CA LEU A 21 13.28 -4.75 -2.71
C LEU A 21 13.76 -6.18 -2.39
N MET A 22 12.89 -7.16 -2.57
CA MET A 22 13.19 -8.58 -2.42
C MET A 22 14.02 -9.17 -3.58
N GLY A 23 14.26 -8.38 -4.64
CA GLY A 23 14.95 -8.83 -5.85
C GLY A 23 14.23 -9.97 -6.58
N LEU A 24 12.89 -9.96 -6.55
CA LEU A 24 12.03 -10.93 -7.23
C LEU A 24 11.61 -10.40 -8.60
N GLU A 25 12.05 -11.09 -9.65
CA GLU A 25 11.67 -10.78 -11.03
C GLU A 25 10.18 -11.08 -11.28
N HIS A 26 9.52 -10.13 -11.94
CA HIS A 26 8.12 -10.26 -12.30
C HIS A 26 7.75 -9.45 -13.53
N GLU A 27 6.74 -9.95 -14.24
CA GLU A 27 6.01 -9.17 -15.23
C GLU A 27 4.94 -8.35 -14.50
N HIS A 28 4.83 -7.06 -14.78
CA HIS A 28 3.73 -6.23 -14.25
C HIS A 28 2.71 -5.91 -15.35
N ARG A 29 1.52 -6.50 -15.23
CA ARG A 29 0.37 -6.24 -16.12
C ARG A 29 -0.52 -5.15 -15.51
N GLN A 30 -0.44 -3.95 -16.09
CA GLN A 30 -1.22 -2.79 -15.66
C GLN A 30 -2.64 -2.83 -16.25
N ILE A 31 -3.51 -3.60 -15.60
CA ILE A 31 -4.92 -3.80 -15.99
C ILE A 31 -5.82 -3.20 -14.91
N SER A 32 -6.79 -2.38 -15.31
CA SER A 32 -7.74 -1.73 -14.39
C SER A 32 -8.92 -2.64 -14.06
N VAL A 33 -9.27 -2.74 -12.77
CA VAL A 33 -10.51 -3.40 -12.33
C VAL A 33 -11.79 -2.64 -12.73
N PHE A 34 -11.66 -1.39 -13.17
CA PHE A 34 -12.78 -0.52 -13.57
C PHE A 34 -12.90 -0.35 -15.09
N ARG A 35 -11.79 -0.06 -15.77
CA ARG A 35 -11.80 0.18 -17.23
C ARG A 35 -11.68 -1.10 -18.04
N ASP A 36 -10.94 -2.06 -17.51
CA ASP A 36 -10.56 -3.30 -18.21
C ASP A 36 -11.18 -4.52 -17.51
N THR A 37 -12.39 -4.34 -16.93
CA THR A 37 -13.05 -5.34 -16.08
C THR A 37 -13.20 -6.70 -16.76
N ASP A 38 -13.54 -6.72 -18.06
CA ASP A 38 -13.70 -7.97 -18.81
C ASP A 38 -12.36 -8.69 -19.00
N GLU A 39 -11.29 -7.97 -19.36
CA GLU A 39 -9.95 -8.55 -19.44
C GLU A 39 -9.51 -9.07 -18.06
N PHE A 40 -9.69 -8.27 -17.01
CA PHE A 40 -9.33 -8.67 -15.64
C PHE A 40 -10.09 -9.93 -15.22
N ARG A 41 -11.38 -10.05 -15.57
CA ARG A 41 -12.21 -11.21 -15.26
C ARG A 41 -11.69 -12.51 -15.89
N THR A 42 -11.02 -12.43 -17.05
CA THR A 42 -10.38 -13.62 -17.66
C THR A 42 -9.19 -14.14 -16.85
N ILE A 43 -8.56 -13.28 -16.03
CA ILE A 43 -7.42 -13.61 -15.18
C ILE A 43 -7.89 -13.99 -13.78
N ASN A 44 -8.74 -13.15 -13.19
CA ASN A 44 -9.33 -13.32 -11.87
C ASN A 44 -10.82 -12.99 -11.95
N SER A 45 -11.68 -14.00 -11.86
CA SER A 45 -13.13 -13.84 -11.95
C SER A 45 -13.74 -12.98 -10.84
N VAL A 46 -13.03 -12.80 -9.71
CA VAL A 46 -13.40 -11.90 -8.60
C VAL A 46 -13.11 -10.43 -8.93
N VAL A 47 -12.26 -10.15 -9.92
CA VAL A 47 -11.89 -8.78 -10.35
C VAL A 47 -11.28 -7.96 -9.20
N LYS A 48 -10.28 -8.53 -8.50
CA LYS A 48 -9.59 -7.86 -7.39
C LYS A 48 -8.11 -7.63 -7.72
N ALA A 49 -7.67 -6.38 -7.58
CA ALA A 49 -6.25 -6.01 -7.64
C ALA A 49 -5.68 -5.74 -6.23
N PRO A 50 -4.41 -6.07 -5.95
CA PRO A 50 -3.53 -6.87 -6.80
C PRO A 50 -3.97 -8.33 -6.91
N THR A 51 -3.65 -8.93 -8.05
CA THR A 51 -3.64 -10.38 -8.25
C THR A 51 -2.22 -10.79 -8.64
N LEU A 52 -1.66 -11.81 -7.99
CA LEU A 52 -0.41 -12.45 -8.38
C LEU A 52 -0.72 -13.77 -9.07
N ILE A 53 -0.14 -14.00 -10.25
CA ILE A 53 -0.11 -15.31 -10.91
C ILE A 53 1.28 -15.90 -10.68
N CYS A 54 1.30 -17.02 -9.95
CA CYS A 54 2.48 -17.79 -9.64
C CYS A 54 3.00 -18.55 -10.87
N GLU A 55 4.21 -19.08 -10.79
CA GLU A 55 4.85 -19.79 -11.92
C GLU A 55 4.12 -21.09 -12.29
N ASN A 56 3.49 -21.73 -11.31
CA ASN A 56 2.63 -22.90 -11.51
C ASN A 56 1.22 -22.55 -12.00
N GLY A 57 0.92 -21.27 -12.24
CA GLY A 57 -0.39 -20.79 -12.67
C GLY A 57 -1.40 -20.57 -11.53
N GLU A 58 -1.03 -20.85 -10.28
CA GLU A 58 -1.90 -20.53 -9.14
C GLU A 58 -2.06 -19.02 -8.96
N MET A 59 -3.22 -18.63 -8.48
CA MET A 59 -3.58 -17.24 -8.26
C MET A 59 -3.63 -16.93 -6.76
N ILE A 60 -2.94 -15.88 -6.35
CA ILE A 60 -3.04 -15.31 -5.00
C ILE A 60 -3.60 -13.90 -5.12
N MET A 61 -4.61 -13.59 -4.32
CA MET A 61 -5.19 -12.26 -4.19
C MET A 61 -5.05 -11.75 -2.76
N ASP A 62 -5.30 -10.46 -2.57
CA ASP A 62 -4.98 -9.70 -1.34
C ASP A 62 -3.49 -9.40 -1.20
N SER A 63 -3.15 -8.12 -1.00
CA SER A 63 -1.75 -7.71 -0.95
C SER A 63 -0.98 -8.34 0.20
N SER A 64 -1.63 -8.62 1.33
CA SER A 64 -0.95 -9.21 2.50
C SER A 64 -0.68 -10.69 2.28
N MET A 65 -1.62 -11.43 1.67
CA MET A 65 -1.42 -12.85 1.33
C MET A 65 -0.37 -13.01 0.23
N ILE A 66 -0.36 -12.10 -0.75
CA ILE A 66 0.69 -12.04 -1.76
C ILE A 66 2.05 -11.81 -1.11
N LEU A 67 2.16 -10.82 -0.21
CA LEU A 67 3.43 -10.51 0.45
C LEU A 67 3.91 -11.63 1.39
N ASP A 68 3.00 -12.29 2.10
CA ASP A 68 3.30 -13.49 2.89
C ASP A 68 3.90 -14.61 2.04
N TYR A 69 3.27 -14.88 0.88
CA TYR A 69 3.82 -15.83 -0.08
C TYR A 69 5.22 -15.40 -0.57
N LEU A 70 5.41 -14.12 -0.92
CA LEU A 70 6.71 -13.63 -1.41
C LEU A 70 7.80 -13.71 -0.33
N GLU A 71 7.48 -13.45 0.94
CA GLU A 71 8.38 -13.64 2.08
C GLU A 71 8.85 -15.10 2.19
N SER A 72 7.97 -16.08 1.92
CA SER A 72 8.35 -17.50 1.92
C SER A 72 9.33 -17.90 0.79
N ARG A 73 9.52 -17.02 -0.21
CA ARG A 73 10.32 -17.29 -1.41
C ARG A 73 11.70 -16.63 -1.40
N VAL A 74 12.00 -15.82 -0.39
CA VAL A 74 13.24 -15.05 -0.33
C VAL A 74 14.18 -15.57 0.75
N ALA A 75 15.47 -15.34 0.55
CA ALA A 75 16.45 -15.60 1.59
C ALA A 75 16.28 -14.59 2.76
N PRO A 76 16.66 -14.95 4.00
CA PRO A 76 16.44 -14.10 5.16
C PRO A 76 17.01 -12.68 5.09
N ASP A 77 18.07 -12.46 4.31
CA ASP A 77 18.70 -11.15 4.10
C ASP A 77 17.92 -10.24 3.15
N ARG A 78 16.92 -10.78 2.45
CA ARG A 78 16.00 -10.04 1.56
C ARG A 78 14.57 -9.92 2.10
N SER A 79 14.32 -10.51 3.28
CA SER A 79 13.03 -10.38 3.96
C SER A 79 12.80 -8.92 4.38
N LEU A 80 11.57 -8.44 4.24
CA LEU A 80 11.15 -7.13 4.73
C LEU A 80 10.48 -7.23 6.12
N MET A 81 10.48 -8.42 6.71
CA MET A 81 9.93 -8.72 8.02
C MET A 81 11.07 -9.10 8.98
N PRO A 82 11.24 -8.39 10.10
CA PRO A 82 12.32 -8.70 11.04
C PRO A 82 12.06 -10.01 11.79
N LYS A 83 13.15 -10.69 12.18
CA LYS A 83 13.08 -11.92 12.98
C LYS A 83 12.94 -11.68 14.47
N ASP A 84 13.45 -10.55 14.96
CA ASP A 84 13.27 -10.18 16.36
C ASP A 84 11.78 -9.96 16.65
N SER A 85 11.29 -10.56 17.73
CA SER A 85 9.86 -10.58 18.03
C SER A 85 9.30 -9.18 18.33
N ALA A 86 10.09 -8.30 18.96
CA ALA A 86 9.65 -6.96 19.31
C ALA A 86 9.63 -6.04 18.07
N GLU A 87 10.67 -6.11 17.25
CA GLU A 87 10.70 -5.43 15.95
C GLU A 87 9.56 -5.92 15.04
N HIS A 88 9.32 -7.24 14.99
CA HIS A 88 8.25 -7.83 14.18
C HIS A 88 6.87 -7.34 14.63
N GLN A 89 6.60 -7.33 15.93
CA GLN A 89 5.37 -6.78 16.48
C GLN A 89 5.20 -5.30 16.10
N LYS A 90 6.27 -4.50 16.17
CA LYS A 90 6.23 -3.08 15.81
C LYS A 90 5.94 -2.89 14.32
N VAL A 91 6.61 -3.66 13.45
CA VAL A 91 6.40 -3.67 12.00
C VAL A 91 4.95 -4.03 11.68
N LEU A 92 4.40 -5.09 12.26
CA LEU A 92 3.00 -5.48 12.06
C LEU A 92 2.02 -4.39 12.49
N SER A 93 2.25 -3.74 13.63
CA SER A 93 1.42 -2.63 14.11
C SER A 93 1.38 -1.49 13.11
N LEU A 94 2.52 -1.13 12.52
CA LEU A 94 2.63 -0.05 11.53
C LEU A 94 2.05 -0.44 10.16
N ILE A 95 2.23 -1.70 9.73
CA ILE A 95 1.58 -2.23 8.53
C ILE A 95 0.06 -2.15 8.68
N GLY A 96 -0.48 -2.52 9.84
CA GLY A 96 -1.91 -2.41 10.14
C GLY A 96 -2.44 -0.98 10.01
N LEU A 97 -1.70 -0.01 10.55
CA LEU A 97 -2.04 1.41 10.42
C LEU A 97 -1.97 1.90 8.96
N GLY A 98 -0.92 1.55 8.22
CA GLY A 98 -0.79 1.90 6.81
C GLY A 98 -1.91 1.28 5.96
N LEU A 99 -2.27 0.03 6.23
CA LEU A 99 -3.41 -0.64 5.59
C LEU A 99 -4.75 0.01 5.92
N ALA A 100 -4.95 0.47 7.17
CA ALA A 100 -6.14 1.21 7.55
C ALA A 100 -6.24 2.54 6.78
N VAL A 101 -5.13 3.27 6.64
CA VAL A 101 -5.08 4.48 5.78
C VAL A 101 -5.45 4.15 4.34
N CYS A 102 -4.86 3.11 3.73
CA CYS A 102 -5.24 2.65 2.39
C CYS A 102 -6.74 2.37 2.29
N GLU A 103 -7.29 1.63 3.25
CA GLU A 103 -8.69 1.20 3.24
C GLU A 103 -9.62 2.40 3.31
N LYS A 104 -9.39 3.33 4.26
CA LYS A 104 -10.24 4.51 4.41
C LYS A 104 -10.12 5.45 3.21
N ALA A 105 -8.90 5.66 2.69
CA ALA A 105 -8.69 6.50 1.52
C ALA A 105 -9.37 5.90 0.26
N VAL A 106 -9.32 4.58 0.05
CA VAL A 106 -10.01 3.91 -1.06
C VAL A 106 -11.53 3.99 -0.88
N GLN A 107 -12.05 3.81 0.34
CA GLN A 107 -13.48 3.96 0.64
C GLN A 107 -13.97 5.37 0.30
N LEU A 108 -13.22 6.40 0.67
CA LEU A 108 -13.53 7.79 0.34
C LEU A 108 -13.44 8.03 -1.16
N GLU A 109 -12.38 7.60 -1.82
CA GLU A 109 -12.27 7.70 -3.29
C GLU A 109 -13.50 7.10 -3.98
N TYR A 110 -13.92 5.91 -3.57
CA TYR A 110 -15.07 5.23 -4.18
C TYR A 110 -16.37 5.98 -3.90
N GLU A 111 -16.54 6.52 -2.70
CA GLU A 111 -17.71 7.31 -2.34
C GLU A 111 -17.78 8.60 -3.16
N TYR A 112 -16.68 9.36 -3.23
CA TYR A 112 -16.62 10.63 -3.98
C TYR A 112 -16.74 10.45 -5.50
N ASN A 113 -16.38 9.28 -6.04
CA ASN A 113 -16.56 8.97 -7.45
C ASN A 113 -18.01 8.61 -7.83
N LYS A 114 -18.92 8.42 -6.86
CA LYS A 114 -20.35 8.25 -7.15
C LYS A 114 -20.98 9.58 -7.55
N PRO A 115 -22.12 9.58 -8.28
CA PRO A 115 -22.93 10.78 -8.43
C PRO A 115 -23.31 11.37 -7.06
N VAL A 116 -23.25 12.70 -6.93
CA VAL A 116 -23.47 13.42 -5.65
C VAL A 116 -24.79 13.04 -4.98
N ALA A 117 -25.83 12.75 -5.75
CA ALA A 117 -27.14 12.33 -5.24
C ALA A 117 -27.12 10.99 -4.45
N TYR A 118 -26.05 10.19 -4.58
CA TYR A 118 -25.86 8.92 -3.89
C TYR A 118 -24.82 8.98 -2.77
N HIS A 119 -24.26 10.16 -2.48
CA HIS A 119 -23.32 10.31 -1.38
C HIS A 119 -24.06 10.19 -0.05
N TYR A 120 -23.47 9.46 0.88
CA TYR A 120 -23.97 9.36 2.24
C TYR A 120 -23.01 10.06 3.23
N GLU A 121 -23.32 11.31 3.53
CA GLU A 121 -22.47 12.20 4.34
C GLU A 121 -22.09 11.59 5.71
N PRO A 122 -23.01 10.99 6.51
CA PRO A 122 -22.62 10.37 7.78
C PRO A 122 -21.55 9.28 7.64
N TRP A 123 -21.56 8.54 6.53
CA TRP A 123 -20.51 7.56 6.23
C TRP A 123 -19.20 8.23 5.83
N GLN A 124 -19.24 9.26 4.99
CA GLN A 124 -18.04 10.05 4.62
C GLN A 124 -17.36 10.64 5.85
N THR A 125 -18.13 11.26 6.74
CA THR A 125 -17.62 11.83 8.01
C THR A 125 -16.94 10.76 8.85
N ARG A 126 -17.62 9.63 9.10
CA ARG A 126 -17.07 8.51 9.88
C ARG A 126 -15.76 7.97 9.29
N VAL A 127 -15.71 7.75 7.97
CA VAL A 127 -14.52 7.20 7.30
C VAL A 127 -13.37 8.21 7.31
N THR A 128 -13.68 9.50 7.14
CA THR A 128 -12.70 10.58 7.21
C THR A 128 -12.08 10.70 8.60
N GLU A 129 -12.89 10.61 9.66
CA GLU A 129 -12.40 10.57 11.05
C GLU A 129 -11.44 9.38 11.28
N GLN A 130 -11.79 8.19 10.78
CA GLN A 130 -10.94 7.01 10.88
C GLN A 130 -9.63 7.16 10.09
N LEU A 131 -9.68 7.78 8.90
CA LEU A 131 -8.49 8.09 8.10
C LEU A 131 -7.55 9.02 8.89
N HIS A 132 -8.07 10.12 9.43
CA HIS A 132 -7.28 11.07 10.21
C HIS A 132 -6.73 10.46 11.51
N ALA A 133 -7.48 9.58 12.17
CA ALA A 133 -7.00 8.87 13.35
C ALA A 133 -5.79 7.98 13.03
N ALA A 134 -5.84 7.22 11.93
CA ALA A 134 -4.72 6.40 11.50
C ALA A 134 -3.51 7.25 11.05
N LEU A 135 -3.74 8.32 10.29
CA LEU A 135 -2.69 9.27 9.88
C LEU A 135 -2.00 9.93 11.08
N ALA A 136 -2.75 10.31 12.12
CA ALA A 136 -2.17 10.91 13.32
C ALA A 136 -1.26 9.94 14.10
N LEU A 137 -1.55 8.63 14.07
CA LEU A 137 -0.67 7.61 14.65
C LEU A 137 0.59 7.39 13.81
N LEU A 138 0.46 7.40 12.48
CA LEU A 138 1.60 7.30 11.57
C LEU A 138 2.49 8.55 11.61
N GLU A 139 1.92 9.74 11.79
CA GLU A 139 2.67 10.98 12.00
C GLU A 139 3.61 10.88 13.21
N LYS A 140 3.10 10.40 14.34
CA LYS A 140 3.91 10.18 15.54
C LYS A 140 5.02 9.16 15.31
N ALA A 141 4.74 8.09 14.54
CA ALA A 141 5.72 7.09 14.18
C ALA A 141 6.81 7.67 13.26
N ALA A 142 6.42 8.43 12.24
CA ALA A 142 7.33 9.08 11.31
C ALA A 142 8.22 10.13 11.99
N ALA A 143 7.67 10.90 12.93
CA ALA A 143 8.43 11.86 13.74
C ALA A 143 9.51 11.20 14.62
N SER A 144 9.37 9.90 14.90
CA SER A 144 10.32 9.11 15.70
C SER A 144 11.20 8.19 14.84
N ALA A 145 11.06 8.22 13.51
CA ALA A 145 11.79 7.33 12.61
C ALA A 145 13.29 7.62 12.64
N ASN A 146 14.11 6.56 12.69
CA ASN A 146 15.56 6.70 12.68
C ASN A 146 16.28 5.42 12.19
N PRO A 147 16.72 5.36 10.92
CA PRO A 147 16.22 6.15 9.79
C PRO A 147 14.85 5.63 9.29
N TRP A 148 14.44 4.43 9.71
CA TRP A 148 13.20 3.77 9.32
C TRP A 148 12.20 3.73 10.47
N LEU A 149 10.95 3.35 10.20
CA LEU A 149 9.84 3.50 11.15
C LEU A 149 9.95 2.57 12.37
N ALA A 150 10.56 1.40 12.20
CA ALA A 150 10.47 0.31 13.17
C ALA A 150 11.80 -0.37 13.50
N THR A 151 12.72 -0.44 12.54
CA THR A 151 13.96 -1.21 12.66
C THR A 151 15.14 -0.40 12.13
N ALA A 152 16.37 -0.91 12.31
CA ALA A 152 17.55 -0.31 11.69
C ALA A 152 17.59 -0.45 10.16
N GLN A 153 16.76 -1.32 9.58
CA GLN A 153 16.66 -1.58 8.14
C GLN A 153 15.27 -1.24 7.60
N LEU A 154 15.18 -1.04 6.29
CA LEU A 154 13.90 -0.84 5.61
C LEU A 154 13.05 -2.11 5.76
N SER A 155 11.79 -1.94 6.14
CA SER A 155 10.85 -3.03 6.38
C SER A 155 9.56 -2.87 5.57
N GLN A 156 8.69 -3.87 5.65
CA GLN A 156 7.38 -3.83 5.01
C GLN A 156 6.48 -2.71 5.56
N ALA A 157 6.74 -2.23 6.79
CA ALA A 157 6.03 -1.08 7.35
C ALA A 157 6.32 0.19 6.56
N ASP A 158 7.59 0.45 6.26
CA ASP A 158 8.04 1.63 5.51
C ASP A 158 7.41 1.66 4.11
N VAL A 159 7.40 0.49 3.43
CA VAL A 159 6.76 0.33 2.12
C VAL A 159 5.27 0.62 2.16
N THR A 160 4.58 0.05 3.15
CA THR A 160 3.12 0.18 3.27
C THR A 160 2.72 1.60 3.59
N VAL A 161 3.43 2.26 4.52
CA VAL A 161 3.13 3.63 4.96
C VAL A 161 3.40 4.63 3.84
N ALA A 162 4.52 4.52 3.13
CA ALA A 162 4.82 5.40 2.00
C ALA A 162 3.77 5.24 0.88
N ALA A 163 3.40 4.01 0.51
CA ALA A 163 2.36 3.75 -0.48
C ALA A 163 1.00 4.32 -0.06
N ALA A 164 0.62 4.16 1.22
CA ALA A 164 -0.63 4.67 1.78
C ALA A 164 -0.70 6.21 1.75
N TRP A 165 0.37 6.88 2.20
CA TRP A 165 0.46 8.34 2.20
C TRP A 165 0.37 8.91 0.78
N ARG A 166 1.16 8.37 -0.16
CA ARG A 166 1.18 8.86 -1.54
C ARG A 166 -0.14 8.64 -2.25
N PHE A 167 -0.82 7.52 -2.01
CA PHE A 167 -2.16 7.29 -2.53
C PHE A 167 -3.18 8.28 -1.96
N THR A 168 -3.13 8.53 -0.65
CA THR A 168 -4.00 9.50 0.03
C THR A 168 -3.86 10.88 -0.62
N GLN A 169 -2.63 11.35 -0.81
CA GLN A 169 -2.36 12.64 -1.45
C GLN A 169 -2.70 12.67 -2.95
N PHE A 170 -2.72 11.51 -3.62
CA PHE A 170 -3.07 11.44 -5.04
C PHE A 170 -4.58 11.41 -5.29
N ARG A 171 -5.37 10.72 -4.45
CA ARG A 171 -6.80 10.50 -4.70
C ARG A 171 -7.73 11.32 -3.82
N VAL A 172 -7.31 11.63 -2.59
CA VAL A 172 -8.16 12.28 -1.58
C VAL A 172 -7.45 13.43 -0.85
N SER A 173 -6.51 14.11 -1.51
CA SER A 173 -5.77 15.25 -0.94
C SER A 173 -6.66 16.39 -0.46
N HIS A 174 -7.84 16.57 -1.07
CA HIS A 174 -8.83 17.55 -0.63
C HIS A 174 -9.36 17.31 0.80
N LEU A 175 -9.16 16.12 1.36
CA LEU A 175 -9.52 15.77 2.75
C LEU A 175 -8.31 15.83 3.70
N VAL A 176 -7.07 15.81 3.17
CA VAL A 176 -5.86 15.61 3.97
C VAL A 176 -4.80 16.65 3.63
N GLU A 177 -4.80 17.74 4.39
CA GLU A 177 -3.79 18.79 4.32
C GLU A 177 -2.41 18.27 4.76
N VAL A 178 -1.40 18.42 3.91
CA VAL A 178 -0.02 18.01 4.20
C VAL A 178 0.54 18.68 5.45
N GLN A 179 0.14 19.92 5.74
CA GLN A 179 0.61 20.72 6.87
C GLN A 179 0.22 20.12 8.24
N ARG A 180 -0.76 19.20 8.28
CA ARG A 180 -1.13 18.49 9.52
C ARG A 180 -0.26 17.27 9.80
N TYR A 181 0.48 16.79 8.79
CA TYR A 181 1.21 15.52 8.82
C TYR A 181 2.61 15.70 8.21
N THR A 182 3.35 16.70 8.70
CA THR A 182 4.61 17.13 8.07
C THR A 182 5.72 16.11 8.25
N ALA A 183 5.78 15.40 9.38
CA ALA A 183 6.78 14.36 9.58
C ALA A 183 6.51 13.16 8.66
N LEU A 184 5.26 12.73 8.54
CA LEU A 184 4.86 11.66 7.63
C LEU A 184 5.09 12.03 6.17
N ALA A 185 4.80 13.28 5.79
CA ALA A 185 5.05 13.77 4.44
C ALA A 185 6.55 13.76 4.10
N ALA A 186 7.39 14.34 4.98
CA ALA A 186 8.84 14.36 4.79
C ALA A 186 9.43 12.95 4.76
N TYR A 187 8.96 12.07 5.65
CA TYR A 187 9.37 10.68 5.71
C TYR A 187 8.99 9.93 4.42
N ALA A 188 7.75 10.06 3.95
CA ALA A 188 7.33 9.43 2.70
C ALA A 188 8.13 9.96 1.50
N ASP A 189 8.41 11.25 1.43
CA ASP A 189 9.25 11.83 0.37
C ASP A 189 10.71 11.34 0.42
N GLN A 190 11.23 10.99 1.60
CA GLN A 190 12.53 10.31 1.73
C GLN A 190 12.46 8.89 1.17
N VAL A 191 11.45 8.11 1.56
CA VAL A 191 11.28 6.73 1.10
C VAL A 191 11.06 6.66 -0.42
N GLU A 192 10.30 7.60 -0.99
CA GLU A 192 10.02 7.68 -2.44
C GLU A 192 11.26 7.94 -3.29
N LYS A 193 12.37 8.40 -2.70
CA LYS A 193 13.65 8.59 -3.41
C LYS A 193 14.43 7.29 -3.59
N LEU A 194 14.04 6.21 -2.92
CA LEU A 194 14.69 4.91 -3.07
C LEU A 194 14.51 4.39 -4.51
N PRO A 195 15.54 3.75 -5.11
CA PRO A 195 15.50 3.30 -6.50
C PRO A 195 14.30 2.40 -6.83
N GLU A 196 13.89 1.56 -5.88
CA GLU A 196 12.76 0.64 -6.03
C GLU A 196 11.44 1.40 -6.15
N PHE A 197 11.26 2.48 -5.39
CA PHE A 197 10.09 3.34 -5.44
C PHE A 197 10.04 4.17 -6.73
N VAL A 198 11.18 4.78 -7.11
CA VAL A 198 11.32 5.55 -8.35
C VAL A 198 10.97 4.69 -9.57
N ALA A 199 11.37 3.42 -9.56
CA ALA A 199 11.05 2.47 -10.61
C ALA A 199 9.58 1.98 -10.60
N THR A 200 8.83 2.26 -9.54
CA THR A 200 7.38 1.97 -9.40
C THR A 200 6.57 3.25 -9.18
N PRO A 201 6.55 4.15 -10.18
CA PRO A 201 5.87 5.43 -10.03
C PRO A 201 4.37 5.24 -9.86
N LEU A 202 3.77 6.06 -9.01
CA LEU A 202 2.31 6.17 -8.90
C LEU A 202 1.75 6.70 -10.23
N LYS A 203 0.86 5.95 -10.88
CA LYS A 203 0.28 6.23 -12.20
C LYS A 203 -1.19 5.85 -12.26
#